data_AF-A0A535K423-F1
#
_entry.id   AF-A0A535K423-F1
#
_cell.length_a   1.000
_cell.length_b   1.000
_cell.length_c   1.000
_cell.angle_alpha   90.00
_cell.angle_beta   90.00
_cell.angle_gamma   90.00
#
_symmetry.space_group_name_H-M   'P 1'
#
loop_
_entity.id
_entity.type
_entity.pdbx_description
1 polymer ?
#
loop_
_entity_poly.entity_id
_entity_poly.type
_entity_poly.pdbx_seq_one_letter_code
_entity_poly.pdbx_strand_id
1 'polypeptide(L)'
;MESTGELGWFRTEVLRSIIRPQSFARSLAREHFGLAGVLVALAAGVGLSIGVDSLVVAAKGLSPLPFLSRLLFESFLLGVRVDISIAAIAFALYVTVAATRRIELTLDQAFSAIAFALSPLIVAPLAAIIAALDPGLLGVAGVVLALIVLRALVGLALNLRAVLPLPAAALALALVVTSCLVVLPDQTSRVRMMAYAIAPELAAPLAVAPAQGKRYDLEGATLLVPEVWLYSIRGIPGEVAHFETPTATLNARGGEHQRARDRRRSCRRCVRGPAYRAPPICDRPASDRRRTAVPLL
;
A
#
# COMPACT_ATOMS: atom_id res chain seq x y z
N MET A 1 -34.42 29.88 -4.52
CA MET A 1 -33.96 28.50 -4.25
C MET A 1 -32.49 28.61 -3.90
N GLU A 2 -32.23 28.88 -2.62
CA GLU A 2 -30.95 29.36 -2.08
C GLU A 2 -30.56 28.40 -0.95
N SER A 3 -29.77 27.37 -1.27
CA SER A 3 -29.00 26.57 -0.31
C SER A 3 -27.94 25.70 -1.01
N THR A 4 -27.36 26.14 -2.12
CA THR A 4 -26.17 25.50 -2.68
C THR A 4 -24.96 25.89 -1.84
N GLY A 5 -24.80 25.24 -0.69
CA GLY A 5 -23.60 25.38 0.15
C GLY A 5 -22.33 24.98 -0.58
N GLU A 6 -21.17 25.24 0.03
CA GLU A 6 -19.84 25.00 -0.55
C GLU A 6 -19.66 23.58 -1.12
N LEU A 7 -20.27 22.57 -0.48
CA LEU A 7 -20.25 21.19 -0.97
C LEU A 7 -21.00 21.01 -2.31
N GLY A 8 -22.12 21.71 -2.49
CA GLY A 8 -22.91 21.68 -3.73
C GLY A 8 -22.17 22.36 -4.88
N TRP A 9 -21.49 23.46 -4.59
CA TRP A 9 -20.57 24.11 -5.53
C TRP A 9 -19.42 23.16 -5.92
N PHE A 10 -18.72 22.59 -4.93
CA PHE A 10 -17.60 21.67 -5.16
C PHE A 10 -18.01 20.47 -6.03
N ARG A 11 -19.12 19.81 -5.68
CA ARG A 11 -19.64 18.67 -6.46
C ARG A 11 -19.95 19.08 -7.91
N THR A 12 -20.54 20.25 -8.11
CA THR A 12 -20.87 20.76 -9.45
C THR A 12 -19.60 20.98 -10.27
N GLU A 13 -18.55 21.51 -9.65
CA GLU A 13 -17.30 21.80 -10.33
C GLU A 13 -16.52 20.53 -10.69
N VAL A 14 -16.47 19.55 -9.77
CA VAL A 14 -15.93 18.21 -10.07
C VAL A 14 -16.71 17.58 -11.23
N LEU A 15 -18.05 17.58 -11.18
CA LEU A 15 -18.87 17.02 -12.24
C LEU A 15 -18.65 17.75 -13.58
N ARG A 16 -18.52 19.07 -13.56
CA ARG A 16 -18.26 19.89 -14.74
C ARG A 16 -16.90 19.57 -15.37
N SER A 17 -15.86 19.38 -14.56
CA SER A 17 -14.53 18.98 -15.04
C SER A 17 -14.54 17.59 -15.71
N ILE A 18 -15.40 16.69 -15.23
CA ILE A 18 -15.59 15.34 -15.80
C ILE A 18 -16.46 15.34 -17.06
N ILE A 19 -17.56 16.09 -17.11
CA ILE A 19 -18.51 16.03 -18.23
C ILE A 19 -18.17 17.03 -19.34
N ARG A 20 -17.75 18.25 -19.00
CA ARG A 20 -17.54 19.37 -19.93
C ARG A 20 -16.14 19.99 -19.77
N PRO A 21 -15.06 19.27 -20.12
CA PRO A 21 -13.68 19.67 -19.81
C PRO A 21 -13.28 20.97 -20.51
N GLN A 22 -13.74 21.19 -21.74
CA GLN A 22 -13.46 22.42 -22.49
C GLN A 22 -14.07 23.65 -21.82
N SER A 23 -15.28 23.51 -21.25
CA SER A 23 -15.94 24.61 -20.55
C SER A 23 -15.28 24.94 -19.22
N PHE A 24 -14.71 23.93 -18.56
CA PHE A 24 -13.99 24.04 -17.31
C PHE A 24 -12.59 24.64 -17.52
N ALA A 25 -11.85 24.17 -18.52
CA ALA A 25 -10.54 24.71 -18.86
C ALA A 25 -10.59 26.23 -19.15
N ARG A 26 -11.68 26.72 -19.74
CA ARG A 26 -11.89 28.16 -19.98
C ARG A 26 -12.17 28.98 -18.72
N SER A 27 -12.79 28.40 -17.68
CA SER A 27 -13.02 29.07 -16.39
C SER A 27 -11.79 29.00 -15.48
N LEU A 28 -10.95 27.98 -15.64
CA LEU A 28 -9.73 27.73 -14.86
C LEU A 28 -8.75 28.91 -14.82
N ALA A 29 -8.67 29.70 -15.89
CA ALA A 29 -7.81 30.89 -15.94
C ALA A 29 -8.29 32.06 -15.06
N ARG A 30 -9.54 32.01 -14.57
CA ARG A 30 -10.19 33.12 -13.85
C ARG A 30 -10.52 32.80 -12.39
N GLU A 31 -10.60 31.51 -12.05
CA GLU A 31 -11.06 31.03 -10.76
C GLU A 31 -9.91 30.39 -9.97
N HIS A 32 -9.91 30.60 -8.65
CA HIS A 32 -8.94 30.02 -7.71
C HIS A 32 -9.65 28.93 -6.91
N PHE A 33 -9.09 27.71 -6.92
CA PHE A 33 -9.76 26.55 -6.33
C PHE A 33 -9.08 26.08 -5.04
N GLY A 34 -7.82 26.45 -4.78
CA GLY A 34 -7.14 26.21 -3.51
C GLY A 34 -7.33 24.79 -2.98
N LEU A 35 -7.95 24.67 -1.80
CA LEU A 35 -8.19 23.40 -1.10
C LEU A 35 -9.05 22.40 -1.90
N ALA A 36 -9.96 22.88 -2.75
CA ALA A 36 -10.75 22.02 -3.62
C ALA A 36 -9.87 21.22 -4.58
N GLY A 37 -8.80 21.82 -5.11
CA GLY A 37 -7.83 21.11 -5.95
C GLY A 37 -7.16 19.96 -5.20
N VAL A 38 -6.76 20.18 -3.95
CA VAL A 38 -6.11 19.16 -3.10
C VAL A 38 -7.07 18.00 -2.86
N LEU A 39 -8.33 18.28 -2.49
CA LEU A 39 -9.33 17.24 -2.29
C LEU A 39 -9.58 16.41 -3.56
N VAL A 40 -9.61 17.05 -4.73
CA VAL A 40 -9.80 16.36 -6.01
C VAL A 40 -8.62 15.46 -6.35
N ALA A 41 -7.39 15.96 -6.19
CA ALA A 41 -6.19 15.18 -6.48
C ALA A 41 -6.02 14.00 -5.50
N LEU A 42 -6.26 14.22 -4.20
CA LEU A 42 -6.33 13.15 -3.20
C LEU A 42 -7.36 12.07 -3.59
N ALA A 43 -8.59 12.48 -3.87
CA ALA A 43 -9.67 11.56 -4.24
C ALA A 43 -9.39 10.83 -5.56
N ALA A 44 -8.76 11.50 -6.53
CA ALA A 44 -8.35 10.91 -7.79
C ALA A 44 -7.27 9.85 -7.60
N GLY A 45 -6.26 10.11 -6.76
CA GLY A 45 -5.23 9.14 -6.43
C GLY A 45 -5.78 7.92 -5.68
N VAL A 46 -6.68 8.14 -4.71
CA VAL A 46 -7.40 7.06 -4.02
C VAL A 46 -8.22 6.24 -5.01
N GLY A 47 -9.01 6.88 -5.86
CA GLY A 47 -9.87 6.22 -6.85
C GLY A 47 -9.05 5.38 -7.83
N LEU A 48 -7.95 5.92 -8.35
CA LEU A 48 -7.04 5.19 -9.23
C LEU A 48 -6.43 3.97 -8.55
N SER A 49 -5.95 4.11 -7.30
CA SER A 49 -5.36 2.99 -6.55
C SER A 49 -6.38 1.86 -6.39
N ILE A 50 -7.57 2.17 -5.89
CA ILE A 50 -8.64 1.18 -5.69
C ILE A 50 -8.98 0.48 -7.02
N GLY A 51 -9.10 1.24 -8.11
CA GLY A 51 -9.40 0.70 -9.43
C GLY A 51 -8.33 -0.27 -9.92
N VAL A 52 -7.05 0.15 -9.91
CA VAL A 52 -5.92 -0.65 -10.39
C VAL A 52 -5.68 -1.87 -9.50
N ASP A 53 -5.61 -1.68 -8.19
CA ASP A 53 -5.27 -2.74 -7.25
C ASP A 53 -6.34 -3.84 -7.26
N SER A 54 -7.62 -3.45 -7.29
CA SER A 54 -8.72 -4.42 -7.39
C SER A 54 -8.67 -5.21 -8.68
N LEU A 55 -8.35 -4.56 -9.81
CA LEU A 55 -8.18 -5.24 -11.10
C LEU A 55 -6.99 -6.20 -11.10
N VAL A 56 -5.87 -5.82 -10.50
CA VAL A 56 -4.68 -6.68 -10.38
C VAL A 56 -4.97 -7.90 -9.51
N VAL A 57 -5.70 -7.73 -8.41
CA VAL A 57 -6.13 -8.82 -7.52
C VAL A 57 -7.14 -9.72 -8.23
N ALA A 58 -8.14 -9.15 -8.88
CA ALA A 58 -9.16 -9.90 -9.63
C ALA A 58 -8.56 -10.66 -10.82
N ALA A 59 -7.56 -10.09 -11.51
CA ALA A 59 -6.83 -10.76 -12.58
C ALA A 59 -6.06 -12.01 -12.11
N LYS A 60 -5.79 -12.12 -10.79
CA LYS A 60 -5.20 -13.32 -10.17
C LYS A 60 -6.26 -14.32 -9.67
N GLY A 61 -7.54 -14.08 -9.93
CA GLY A 61 -8.64 -14.92 -9.46
C GLY A 61 -8.94 -14.76 -7.97
N LEU A 62 -8.41 -13.73 -7.31
CA LEU A 62 -8.64 -13.45 -5.90
C LEU A 62 -9.77 -12.43 -5.72
N SER A 63 -10.53 -12.56 -4.64
CA SER A 63 -11.48 -11.51 -4.24
C SER A 63 -10.73 -10.34 -3.59
N PRO A 64 -11.09 -9.07 -3.89
CA PRO A 64 -10.45 -7.89 -3.28
C PRO A 64 -10.93 -7.59 -1.85
N LEU A 65 -12.07 -8.17 -1.43
CA LEU A 65 -12.71 -7.95 -0.13
C LEU A 65 -11.80 -8.23 1.09
N PRO A 66 -11.04 -9.34 1.14
CA PRO A 66 -10.11 -9.61 2.24
C PRO A 66 -8.99 -8.57 2.37
N PHE A 67 -8.74 -7.78 1.31
CA PHE A 67 -7.68 -6.77 1.25
C PHE A 67 -8.19 -5.36 1.59
N LEU A 68 -9.50 -5.18 1.84
CA LEU A 68 -10.17 -3.86 1.86
C LEU A 68 -9.52 -2.83 2.80
N SER A 69 -9.25 -3.18 4.06
CA SER A 69 -8.69 -2.24 5.04
C SER A 69 -7.31 -1.72 4.63
N ARG A 70 -6.48 -2.59 4.06
CA ARG A 70 -5.14 -2.24 3.59
C ARG A 70 -5.17 -1.54 2.24
N LEU A 71 -6.05 -1.96 1.34
CA LEU A 71 -6.37 -1.27 0.09
C LEU A 71 -6.70 0.20 0.36
N LEU A 72 -7.61 0.46 1.30
CA LEU A 72 -7.99 1.83 1.66
C LEU A 72 -6.81 2.64 2.20
N PHE A 73 -5.98 2.05 3.06
CA PHE A 73 -4.80 2.73 3.61
C PHE A 73 -3.73 3.04 2.54
N GLU A 74 -3.36 2.06 1.72
CA GLU A 74 -2.39 2.26 0.63
C GLU A 74 -2.94 3.22 -0.44
N SER A 75 -4.24 3.16 -0.72
CA SER A 75 -4.91 4.10 -1.64
C SER A 75 -4.85 5.53 -1.12
N PHE A 76 -5.05 5.74 0.18
CA PHE A 76 -4.89 7.05 0.80
C PHE A 76 -3.45 7.56 0.68
N LEU A 77 -2.45 6.70 0.95
CA LEU A 77 -1.05 7.06 0.76
C LEU A 77 -0.71 7.39 -0.69
N LEU A 78 -1.30 6.69 -1.66
CA LEU A 78 -1.15 7.02 -3.07
C LEU A 78 -1.77 8.39 -3.38
N GLY A 79 -2.95 8.68 -2.84
CA GLY A 79 -3.57 10.01 -2.92
C GLY A 79 -2.63 11.11 -2.45
N VAL A 80 -2.04 10.96 -1.26
CA VAL A 80 -1.07 11.93 -0.72
C VAL A 80 0.17 12.07 -1.61
N ARG A 81 0.70 10.96 -2.15
CA ARG A 81 1.83 11.01 -3.09
C ARG A 81 1.47 11.74 -4.38
N VAL A 82 0.25 11.56 -4.88
CA VAL A 82 -0.26 12.26 -6.07
C VAL A 82 -0.32 13.77 -5.79
N ASP A 83 -0.87 14.20 -4.65
CA ASP A 83 -0.88 15.62 -4.26
C ASP A 83 0.54 16.22 -4.22
N ILE A 84 1.48 15.55 -3.56
CA ILE A 84 2.87 16.00 -3.48
C ILE A 84 3.51 16.09 -4.87
N SER A 85 3.24 15.10 -5.72
CA SER A 85 3.78 15.07 -7.09
C SER A 85 3.20 16.21 -7.94
N ILE A 86 1.90 16.47 -7.83
CA ILE A 86 1.25 17.58 -8.52
C ILE A 86 1.78 18.92 -8.03
N ALA A 87 1.96 19.08 -6.71
CA ALA A 87 2.55 20.28 -6.12
C ALA A 87 3.98 20.51 -6.64
N ALA A 88 4.81 19.47 -6.71
CA ALA A 88 6.16 19.56 -7.24
C ALA A 88 6.18 19.94 -8.74
N ILE A 89 5.30 19.32 -9.54
CA ILE A 89 5.17 19.63 -10.97
C ILE A 89 4.65 21.05 -11.17
N ALA A 90 3.61 21.47 -10.44
CA ALA A 90 3.05 22.82 -10.49
C ALA A 90 4.11 23.87 -10.11
N PHE A 91 4.92 23.60 -9.08
CA PHE A 91 6.03 24.46 -8.69
C PHE A 91 7.10 24.55 -9.78
N ALA A 92 7.51 23.43 -10.38
CA ALA A 92 8.46 23.42 -11.48
C ALA A 92 7.94 24.23 -12.68
N LEU A 93 6.66 24.09 -13.02
CA LEU A 93 6.01 24.86 -14.08
C LEU A 93 5.97 26.34 -13.75
N TYR A 94 5.59 26.71 -12.53
CA TYR A 94 5.58 28.08 -12.05
C TYR A 94 6.98 28.72 -12.19
N VAL A 95 8.03 28.07 -11.70
CA VAL A 95 9.41 28.57 -11.82
C VAL A 95 9.85 28.72 -13.28
N THR A 96 9.52 27.73 -14.12
CA THR A 96 9.89 27.75 -15.55
C THR A 96 9.20 28.91 -16.27
N VAL A 97 7.91 29.13 -16.02
CA VAL A 97 7.15 30.23 -16.64
C VAL A 97 7.62 31.58 -16.10
N ALA A 98 7.82 31.71 -14.79
CA ALA A 98 8.36 32.92 -14.16
C ALA A 98 9.72 33.31 -14.75
N ALA A 99 10.60 32.33 -15.02
CA ALA A 99 11.89 32.57 -15.67
C ALA A 99 11.75 33.11 -17.10
N THR A 100 10.73 32.68 -17.84
CA THR A 100 10.50 33.14 -19.22
C THR A 100 9.87 34.54 -19.32
N ARG A 101 9.33 35.09 -18.22
CA ARG A 101 8.67 36.42 -18.12
C ARG A 101 7.56 36.69 -19.16
N ARG A 102 7.01 35.65 -19.80
CA ARG A 102 6.04 35.84 -20.90
C ARG A 102 4.58 35.84 -20.44
N ILE A 103 4.28 35.24 -19.29
CA ILE A 103 2.91 34.96 -18.84
C ILE A 103 2.83 35.06 -17.31
N GLU A 104 1.76 35.66 -16.81
CA GLU A 104 1.38 35.62 -15.41
C GLU A 104 0.67 34.29 -15.12
N LEU A 105 1.40 33.35 -14.51
CA LEU A 105 0.88 32.06 -14.05
C LEU A 105 1.02 32.01 -12.54
N THR A 106 -0.07 31.82 -11.81
CA THR A 106 0.01 31.59 -10.35
C THR A 106 0.25 30.11 -10.05
N LEU A 107 0.91 29.82 -8.93
CA LEU A 107 1.13 28.45 -8.45
C LEU A 107 -0.20 27.71 -8.24
N ASP A 108 -1.21 28.40 -7.70
CA ASP A 108 -2.55 27.83 -7.46
C ASP A 108 -3.25 27.44 -8.76
N GLN A 109 -3.13 28.26 -9.82
CA GLN A 109 -3.68 27.94 -11.14
C GLN A 109 -2.98 26.73 -11.76
N ALA A 110 -1.65 26.64 -11.67
CA ALA A 110 -0.90 25.49 -12.18
C ALA A 110 -1.28 24.20 -11.45
N PHE A 111 -1.41 24.25 -10.13
CA PHE A 111 -1.84 23.12 -9.31
C PHE A 111 -3.28 22.69 -9.65
N SER A 112 -4.21 23.65 -9.66
CA SER A 112 -5.63 23.40 -9.94
C SER A 112 -5.85 22.82 -11.35
N ALA A 113 -5.09 23.30 -12.34
CA ALA A 113 -5.15 22.79 -13.71
C ALA A 113 -4.84 21.29 -13.79
N ILE A 114 -3.81 20.85 -13.08
CA ILE A 114 -3.39 19.44 -13.04
C ILE A 114 -4.37 18.64 -12.16
N ALA A 115 -4.70 19.12 -10.97
CA ALA A 115 -5.56 18.42 -10.02
C ALA A 115 -6.94 18.10 -10.61
N PHE A 116 -7.64 19.11 -11.16
CA PHE A 116 -8.96 18.91 -11.74
C PHE A 116 -8.96 18.11 -13.05
N ALA A 117 -7.82 18.05 -13.76
CA ALA A 117 -7.69 17.16 -14.90
C ALA A 117 -7.75 15.68 -14.50
N LEU A 118 -7.35 15.36 -13.26
CA LEU A 118 -7.38 14.00 -12.71
C LEU A 118 -8.73 13.61 -12.10
N SER A 119 -9.70 14.53 -12.02
CA SER A 119 -11.03 14.25 -11.48
C SER A 119 -11.75 13.01 -12.08
N PRO A 120 -11.57 12.61 -13.37
CA PRO A 120 -12.19 11.39 -13.86
C PRO A 120 -11.69 10.13 -13.12
N LEU A 121 -10.50 10.15 -12.53
CA LEU A 121 -9.95 9.01 -11.80
C LEU A 121 -10.72 8.73 -10.49
N ILE A 122 -11.50 9.71 -9.98
CA ILE A 122 -12.39 9.50 -8.83
C ILE A 122 -13.41 8.38 -9.12
N VAL A 123 -13.81 8.20 -10.39
CA VAL A 123 -14.75 7.15 -10.80
C VAL A 123 -14.07 5.84 -11.22
N ALA A 124 -12.73 5.73 -11.13
CA ALA A 124 -12.00 4.50 -11.41
C ALA A 124 -12.46 3.27 -10.57
N PRO A 125 -12.95 3.40 -9.31
CA PRO A 125 -13.51 2.28 -8.57
C PRO A 125 -14.71 1.59 -9.26
N LEU A 126 -15.39 2.25 -10.21
CA LEU A 126 -16.44 1.60 -11.01
C LEU A 126 -15.89 0.41 -11.81
N ALA A 127 -14.66 0.47 -12.30
CA ALA A 127 -14.02 -0.66 -12.97
C ALA A 127 -13.82 -1.84 -12.01
N ALA A 128 -13.43 -1.57 -10.76
CA ALA A 128 -13.31 -2.60 -9.73
C ALA A 128 -14.64 -3.28 -9.43
N ILE A 129 -15.74 -2.51 -9.38
CA ILE A 129 -17.09 -3.05 -9.18
C ILE A 129 -17.48 -3.99 -10.33
N ILE A 130 -17.22 -3.60 -11.58
CA ILE A 130 -17.49 -4.45 -12.76
C ILE A 130 -16.73 -5.78 -12.66
N ALA A 131 -15.44 -5.75 -12.32
CA ALA A 131 -14.63 -6.95 -12.16
C ALA A 131 -15.07 -7.83 -10.97
N ALA A 132 -15.65 -7.23 -9.93
CA ALA A 132 -16.15 -7.94 -8.76
C ALA A 132 -17.51 -8.63 -8.98
N LEU A 133 -18.33 -8.13 -9.92
CA LEU A 133 -19.63 -8.72 -10.25
C LEU A 133 -19.50 -10.05 -10.98
N ASP A 134 -18.58 -10.12 -11.95
CA ASP A 134 -18.31 -11.33 -12.72
C ASP A 134 -16.84 -11.32 -13.21
N PRO A 135 -16.03 -12.34 -12.87
CA PRO A 135 -14.67 -12.49 -13.39
C PRO A 135 -14.59 -12.50 -14.93
N GLY A 136 -15.66 -12.92 -15.63
CA GLY A 136 -15.76 -12.85 -17.09
C GLY A 136 -15.73 -11.42 -17.65
N LEU A 137 -16.03 -10.41 -16.81
CA LEU A 137 -16.04 -9.00 -17.19
C LEU A 137 -14.69 -8.30 -16.97
N LEU A 138 -13.62 -9.01 -16.60
CA LEU A 138 -12.28 -8.42 -16.40
C LEU A 138 -11.82 -7.59 -17.61
N GLY A 139 -12.06 -8.07 -18.83
CA GLY A 139 -11.75 -7.32 -20.05
C GLY A 139 -12.54 -6.01 -20.15
N VAL A 140 -13.84 -6.06 -19.84
CA VAL A 140 -14.72 -4.87 -19.84
C VAL A 140 -14.28 -3.86 -18.78
N ALA A 141 -13.98 -4.34 -17.56
CA ALA A 141 -13.46 -3.50 -16.49
C ALA A 141 -12.14 -2.82 -16.87
N GLY A 142 -11.23 -3.55 -17.52
CA GLY A 142 -9.99 -2.99 -18.07
C GLY A 142 -10.23 -1.91 -19.13
N VAL A 143 -11.17 -2.13 -20.05
CA VAL A 143 -11.58 -1.13 -21.06
C VAL A 143 -12.16 0.12 -20.39
N VAL A 144 -13.05 -0.05 -19.39
CA VAL A 144 -13.63 1.08 -18.65
C VAL A 144 -12.55 1.89 -17.95
N LEU A 145 -11.60 1.24 -17.27
CA LEU A 145 -10.47 1.93 -16.64
C LEU A 145 -9.62 2.68 -17.69
N ALA A 146 -9.34 2.06 -18.83
CA ALA A 146 -8.58 2.69 -19.90
C ALA A 146 -9.28 3.95 -20.45
N LEU A 147 -10.61 3.91 -20.62
CA LEU A 147 -11.40 5.07 -21.03
C LEU A 147 -11.36 6.20 -19.99
N ILE A 148 -11.42 5.85 -18.69
CA ILE A 148 -11.30 6.82 -17.59
C ILE A 148 -9.92 7.49 -17.60
N VAL A 149 -8.85 6.72 -17.76
CA VAL A 149 -7.48 7.24 -17.85
C VAL A 149 -7.32 8.13 -19.09
N LEU A 150 -7.79 7.68 -20.25
CA LEU A 150 -7.76 8.48 -21.47
C LEU A 150 -8.50 9.81 -21.29
N ARG A 151 -9.64 9.77 -20.60
CA ARG A 151 -10.43 10.97 -20.30
C ARG A 151 -9.69 11.96 -19.40
N ALA A 152 -8.95 11.47 -18.41
CA ALA A 152 -8.08 12.30 -17.57
C ALA A 152 -6.92 12.92 -18.38
N LEU A 153 -6.28 12.15 -19.28
CA LEU A 153 -5.24 12.66 -20.17
C LEU A 153 -5.74 13.78 -21.10
N VAL A 154 -6.94 13.61 -21.68
CA VAL A 154 -7.58 14.67 -22.49
C VAL A 154 -7.87 15.91 -21.64
N GLY A 155 -8.38 15.73 -20.41
CA GLY A 155 -8.59 16.83 -19.47
C GLY A 155 -7.30 17.58 -19.16
N LEU A 156 -6.21 16.84 -18.95
CA LEU A 156 -4.89 17.41 -18.65
C LEU A 156 -4.35 18.23 -19.81
N ALA A 157 -4.43 17.71 -21.04
CA ALA A 157 -4.02 18.44 -22.23
C ALA A 157 -4.82 19.74 -22.41
N LEU A 158 -6.14 19.70 -22.20
CA LEU A 158 -7.02 20.87 -22.30
C LEU A 158 -6.75 21.91 -21.21
N ASN A 159 -6.62 21.48 -19.95
CA ASN A 159 -6.38 22.37 -18.81
C ASN A 159 -5.00 23.04 -18.93
N LEU A 160 -3.95 22.27 -19.26
CA LEU A 160 -2.62 22.82 -19.46
C LEU A 160 -2.60 23.79 -20.65
N ARG A 161 -3.29 23.47 -21.75
CA ARG A 161 -3.33 24.38 -22.91
C ARG A 161 -4.08 25.68 -22.65
N ALA A 162 -5.04 25.68 -21.73
CA ALA A 162 -5.77 26.88 -21.34
C ALA A 162 -4.93 27.85 -20.51
N VAL A 163 -3.93 27.33 -19.80
CA VAL A 163 -3.09 28.09 -18.86
C VAL A 163 -1.68 28.35 -19.41
N LEU A 164 -1.20 27.50 -20.33
CA LEU A 164 0.16 27.53 -20.87
C LEU A 164 0.19 27.64 -22.42
N PRO A 165 1.27 28.21 -22.96
CA PRO A 165 1.54 28.16 -24.39
C PRO A 165 1.86 26.72 -24.80
N LEU A 166 1.55 26.38 -26.05
CA LEU A 166 1.61 25.01 -26.59
C LEU A 166 2.92 24.25 -26.24
N PRO A 167 4.14 24.81 -26.39
CA PRO A 167 5.36 24.09 -26.04
C PRO A 167 5.49 23.81 -24.54
N ALA A 168 5.09 24.74 -23.67
CA ALA A 168 5.14 24.53 -22.23
C ALA A 168 4.06 23.53 -21.76
N ALA A 169 2.88 23.57 -22.37
CA ALA A 169 1.83 22.58 -22.13
C ALA A 169 2.27 21.16 -22.51
N ALA A 170 2.99 21.01 -23.64
CA ALA A 170 3.51 19.72 -24.08
C ALA A 170 4.59 19.18 -23.13
N LEU A 171 5.52 20.04 -22.67
CA LEU A 171 6.53 19.65 -21.68
C LEU A 171 5.90 19.29 -20.33
N ALA A 172 4.92 20.06 -19.87
CA ALA A 172 4.16 19.78 -18.66
C ALA A 172 3.46 18.42 -18.73
N LEU A 173 2.79 18.15 -19.86
CA LEU A 173 2.13 16.87 -20.10
C LEU A 173 3.15 15.72 -20.10
N ALA A 174 4.28 15.89 -20.78
CA ALA A 174 5.34 14.89 -20.80
C ALA A 174 5.89 14.60 -19.39
N LEU A 175 6.11 15.63 -18.57
CA LEU A 175 6.57 15.47 -17.18
C LEU A 175 5.56 14.69 -16.34
N VAL A 176 4.27 15.02 -16.43
CA VAL A 176 3.21 14.31 -15.70
C VAL A 176 3.10 12.85 -16.15
N VAL A 177 3.14 12.59 -17.46
CA VAL A 177 3.06 11.21 -17.98
C VAL A 177 4.30 10.41 -17.58
N THR A 178 5.49 11.00 -17.68
CA THR A 178 6.75 10.33 -17.33
C THR A 178 6.82 10.03 -15.83
N SER A 179 6.34 10.93 -14.97
CA SER A 179 6.28 10.66 -13.52
C SER A 179 5.34 9.50 -13.21
N CYS A 180 4.18 9.40 -13.89
CA CYS A 180 3.28 8.27 -13.75
C CYS A 180 3.95 6.93 -14.17
N LEU A 181 4.74 6.92 -15.25
CA LEU A 181 5.45 5.71 -15.69
C LEU A 181 6.46 5.18 -14.67
N VAL A 182 7.04 6.06 -13.84
CA VAL A 182 7.98 5.66 -12.77
C VAL A 182 7.25 5.15 -11.53
N VAL A 183 6.07 5.69 -11.22
CA VAL A 183 5.33 5.36 -9.99
C VAL A 183 4.49 4.07 -10.13
N LEU A 184 3.93 3.81 -11.31
CA LEU A 184 3.08 2.63 -11.55
C LEU A 184 3.77 1.27 -11.30
N PRO A 185 5.05 1.06 -11.67
CA PRO A 185 5.78 -0.16 -11.34
C PRO A 185 5.93 -0.42 -9.83
N ASP A 186 6.18 0.62 -9.02
CA ASP A 186 6.25 0.49 -7.55
C ASP A 186 4.92 0.00 -6.98
N GLN A 187 3.81 0.58 -7.44
CA GLN A 187 2.46 0.20 -6.99
C GLN A 187 2.13 -1.25 -7.35
N THR A 188 2.34 -1.65 -8.60
CA THR A 188 2.06 -3.03 -9.04
C THR A 188 2.94 -4.06 -8.32
N SER A 189 4.19 -3.74 -8.01
CA SER A 189 5.10 -4.59 -7.25
C SER A 189 4.60 -4.83 -5.82
N ARG A 190 4.14 -3.76 -5.14
CA ARG A 190 3.58 -3.85 -3.78
C ARG A 190 2.35 -4.74 -3.72
N VAL A 191 1.40 -4.55 -4.64
CA VAL A 191 0.18 -5.37 -4.73
C VAL A 191 0.54 -6.83 -4.99
N ARG A 192 1.53 -7.10 -5.85
CA ARG A 192 2.00 -8.46 -6.11
C ARG A 192 2.59 -9.12 -4.87
N MET A 193 3.48 -8.43 -4.15
CA MET A 193 4.04 -8.95 -2.89
C MET A 193 2.95 -9.22 -1.85
N MET A 194 1.94 -8.36 -1.74
CA MET A 194 0.82 -8.58 -0.81
C MET A 194 -0.01 -9.80 -1.18
N ALA A 195 -0.32 -9.98 -2.47
CA ALA A 195 -1.02 -11.16 -2.93
C ALA A 195 -0.26 -12.44 -2.55
N TYR A 196 1.07 -12.45 -2.65
CA TYR A 196 1.90 -13.60 -2.25
C TYR A 196 1.97 -13.82 -0.74
N ALA A 197 1.88 -12.77 0.08
CA ALA A 197 1.91 -12.92 1.54
C ALA A 197 0.65 -13.62 2.08
N ILE A 198 -0.49 -13.51 1.39
CA ILE A 198 -1.78 -14.07 1.81
C ILE A 198 -2.10 -15.37 1.06
N ALA A 199 -1.81 -15.42 -0.24
CA ALA A 199 -1.93 -16.62 -1.08
C ALA A 199 -0.53 -17.00 -1.60
N PRO A 200 0.29 -17.69 -0.78
CA PRO A 200 1.68 -18.02 -1.11
C PRO A 200 1.80 -18.95 -2.32
N GLU A 201 0.74 -19.68 -2.65
CA GLU A 201 0.60 -20.52 -3.84
C GLU A 201 0.67 -19.74 -5.17
N LEU A 202 0.45 -18.42 -5.15
CA LEU A 202 0.61 -17.56 -6.32
C LEU A 202 2.08 -17.20 -6.60
N ALA A 203 2.98 -17.40 -5.65
CA ALA A 203 4.40 -17.20 -5.89
C ALA A 203 4.93 -18.36 -6.75
N ALA A 204 5.79 -18.06 -7.72
CA ALA A 204 6.47 -19.10 -8.47
C ALA A 204 7.21 -20.02 -7.47
N PRO A 205 7.03 -21.35 -7.57
CA PRO A 205 7.74 -22.27 -6.68
C PRO A 205 9.23 -21.98 -6.83
N LEU A 206 9.91 -21.74 -5.72
CA LEU A 206 11.37 -21.67 -5.70
C LEU A 206 11.85 -23.01 -6.24
N ALA A 207 12.38 -22.99 -7.47
CA ALA A 207 13.09 -24.12 -8.03
C ALA A 207 14.35 -24.29 -7.18
N VAL A 208 14.22 -25.07 -6.10
CA VAL A 208 15.37 -25.49 -5.31
C VAL A 208 16.22 -26.31 -6.27
N ALA A 209 17.40 -25.80 -6.62
CA ALA A 209 18.38 -26.58 -7.36
C ALA A 209 18.54 -27.92 -6.64
N PRO A 210 18.53 -29.07 -7.35
CA PRO A 210 18.63 -30.37 -6.71
C PRO A 210 19.85 -30.35 -5.79
N ALA A 211 19.63 -30.61 -4.50
CA ALA A 211 20.70 -30.62 -3.53
C ALA A 211 21.74 -31.65 -3.97
N GLN A 212 22.95 -31.18 -4.29
CA GLN A 212 24.06 -32.04 -4.68
C GLN A 212 24.75 -32.56 -3.41
N GLY A 213 24.97 -33.87 -3.31
CA GLY A 213 25.61 -34.46 -2.13
C GLY A 213 25.26 -35.93 -1.92
N LYS A 214 25.75 -36.47 -0.80
CA LYS A 214 25.52 -37.86 -0.40
C LYS A 214 24.17 -37.98 0.31
N ARG A 215 23.39 -38.95 -0.12
CA ARG A 215 22.11 -39.31 0.51
C ARG A 215 22.36 -40.34 1.61
N TYR A 216 21.83 -40.06 2.80
CA TYR A 216 21.81 -40.96 3.94
C TYR A 216 20.36 -41.28 4.28
N ASP A 217 20.00 -42.56 4.25
CA ASP A 217 18.70 -43.02 4.73
C ASP A 217 18.84 -43.33 6.23
N LEU A 218 18.19 -42.50 7.06
CA LEU A 218 18.15 -42.59 8.52
C LEU A 218 16.82 -43.20 8.96
N GLU A 219 16.73 -43.67 10.21
CA GLU A 219 15.48 -44.19 10.77
C GLU A 219 14.36 -43.13 10.70
N GLY A 220 13.44 -43.31 9.74
CA GLY A 220 12.28 -42.45 9.51
C GLY A 220 12.53 -41.17 8.69
N ALA A 221 13.72 -40.93 8.15
CA ALA A 221 14.00 -39.76 7.31
C ALA A 221 15.15 -39.98 6.32
N THR A 222 15.08 -39.34 5.16
CA THR A 222 16.20 -39.29 4.21
C THR A 222 16.86 -37.92 4.26
N LEU A 223 18.16 -37.88 4.52
CA LEU A 223 18.93 -36.64 4.62
C LEU A 223 19.96 -36.59 3.49
N LEU A 224 20.02 -35.45 2.79
CA LEU A 224 21.00 -35.20 1.74
C LEU A 224 21.99 -34.16 2.26
N VAL A 225 23.26 -34.55 2.38
CA VAL A 225 24.31 -33.74 2.99
C VAL A 225 25.43 -33.50 1.96
N PRO A 226 26.02 -32.29 1.89
CA PRO A 226 27.13 -32.03 0.97
C PRO A 226 28.28 -33.02 1.17
N GLU A 227 28.98 -33.38 0.08
CA GLU A 227 29.99 -34.47 0.10
C GLU A 227 31.11 -34.29 1.13
N VAL A 228 31.40 -33.05 1.50
CA VAL A 228 32.46 -32.67 2.45
C VAL A 228 32.14 -32.99 3.91
N TRP A 229 30.89 -33.35 4.21
CA TRP A 229 30.47 -33.69 5.57
C TRP A 229 30.72 -35.17 5.85
N LEU A 230 31.48 -35.43 6.91
CA LEU A 230 31.81 -36.77 7.37
C LEU A 230 30.73 -37.27 8.33
N TYR A 231 30.17 -38.43 8.04
CA TYR A 231 29.25 -39.13 8.92
C TYR A 231 30.01 -39.77 10.08
N SER A 232 29.54 -39.56 11.30
CA SER A 232 30.00 -40.28 12.49
C SER A 232 28.85 -40.64 13.42
N ILE A 233 29.09 -41.57 14.35
CA ILE A 233 28.14 -41.96 15.39
C ILE A 233 28.86 -41.77 16.73
N ARG A 234 28.40 -40.83 17.55
CA ARG A 234 29.01 -40.51 18.84
C ARG A 234 28.34 -41.20 20.03
N GLY A 235 27.24 -41.93 19.79
CA GLY A 235 26.50 -42.65 20.83
C GLY A 235 25.76 -41.74 21.82
N ILE A 236 25.44 -40.50 21.44
CA ILE A 236 24.71 -39.56 22.29
C ILE A 236 23.23 -39.97 22.35
N PRO A 237 22.60 -40.08 23.55
CA PRO A 237 21.20 -40.46 23.65
C PRO A 237 20.27 -39.54 22.84
N GLY A 238 19.51 -40.14 21.91
CA GLY A 238 18.57 -39.45 21.02
C GLY A 238 19.17 -38.83 19.75
N GLU A 239 20.47 -39.01 19.51
CA GLU A 239 21.12 -38.67 18.23
C GLU A 239 20.98 -39.84 17.25
N VAL A 240 20.49 -39.56 16.05
CA VAL A 240 20.27 -40.54 14.97
C VAL A 240 21.37 -40.44 13.92
N ALA A 241 21.97 -39.27 13.75
CA ALA A 241 23.15 -39.08 12.90
C ALA A 241 23.95 -37.86 13.34
N HIS A 242 25.28 -37.96 13.22
CA HIS A 242 26.20 -36.86 13.39
C HIS A 242 26.95 -36.60 12.08
N PHE A 243 26.99 -35.34 11.65
CA PHE A 243 27.77 -34.92 10.49
C PHE A 243 28.72 -33.80 10.88
N GLU A 244 29.98 -33.92 10.47
CA GLU A 244 31.02 -32.95 10.82
C GLU A 244 31.81 -32.50 9.59
N THR A 245 32.18 -31.23 9.62
CA THR A 245 33.17 -30.59 8.75
C THR A 245 34.21 -29.92 9.64
N PRO A 246 35.36 -29.45 9.12
CA PRO A 246 36.35 -28.73 9.91
C PRO A 246 35.81 -27.49 10.64
N THR A 247 34.65 -26.95 10.21
CA THR A 247 34.09 -25.69 10.71
C THR A 247 32.67 -25.80 11.27
N ALA A 248 32.00 -26.95 11.14
CA ALA A 248 30.60 -27.09 11.52
C ALA A 248 30.21 -28.53 11.86
N THR A 249 29.25 -28.67 12.78
CA THR A 249 28.63 -29.94 13.17
C THR A 249 27.11 -29.87 12.98
N LEU A 250 26.50 -30.98 12.55
CA LEU A 250 25.06 -31.14 12.38
C LEU A 250 24.62 -32.45 13.03
N ASN A 251 23.69 -32.33 13.98
CA ASN A 251 23.17 -33.46 14.75
C ASN A 251 21.71 -33.68 14.39
N ALA A 252 21.40 -34.80 13.73
CA ALA A 252 20.03 -35.24 13.54
C ALA A 252 19.54 -35.95 14.80
N ARG A 253 18.37 -35.58 15.32
CA ARG A 253 17.78 -36.17 16.53
C ARG A 253 16.46 -36.86 16.23
N GLY A 254 16.24 -38.01 16.88
CA GLY A 254 15.01 -38.79 16.76
C GLY A 254 13.83 -38.07 17.44
N GLY A 255 12.70 -37.98 16.73
CA GLY A 255 11.54 -37.16 17.13
C GLY A 255 10.82 -37.60 18.41
N GLU A 256 11.10 -38.79 18.95
CA GLU A 256 10.44 -39.28 20.17
C GLU A 256 10.87 -38.53 21.43
N HIS A 257 12.12 -38.07 21.52
CA HIS A 257 12.59 -37.28 22.67
C HIS A 257 12.18 -35.80 22.64
N GLN A 258 11.86 -35.25 21.47
CA GLN A 258 11.39 -33.86 21.33
C GLN A 258 9.97 -33.70 21.93
N ARG A 259 9.07 -34.67 21.68
CA ARG A 259 7.68 -34.66 22.20
C ARG A 259 7.61 -34.71 23.73
N ALA A 260 8.55 -35.40 24.39
CA ALA A 260 8.62 -35.45 25.85
C ALA A 260 9.12 -34.13 26.48
N ARG A 261 10.01 -33.40 25.79
CA ARG A 261 10.53 -32.10 26.24
C ARG A 261 9.51 -30.96 26.05
N ASP A 262 8.75 -30.97 24.95
CA ASP A 262 7.72 -29.97 24.71
C ASP A 262 6.51 -30.11 25.64
N ARG A 263 6.12 -31.35 26.00
CA ARG A 263 5.11 -31.56 27.06
C ARG A 263 5.54 -30.97 28.41
N ARG A 264 6.82 -31.10 28.79
CA ARG A 264 7.34 -30.51 30.04
C ARG A 264 7.44 -28.98 30.00
N ARG A 265 7.68 -28.38 28.84
CA ARG A 265 7.67 -26.90 28.68
C ARG A 265 6.25 -26.33 28.68
N SER A 266 5.29 -27.03 28.09
CA SER A 266 3.88 -26.63 28.11
C SER A 266 3.30 -26.62 29.52
N CYS A 267 3.65 -27.60 30.38
CA CYS A 267 3.20 -27.62 31.77
C CYS A 267 3.77 -26.49 32.65
N ARG A 268 4.90 -25.86 32.29
CA ARG A 268 5.47 -24.74 33.06
C ARG A 268 4.93 -23.36 32.68
N ARG A 269 4.25 -23.21 31.54
CA ARG A 269 3.71 -21.90 31.10
C ARG A 269 2.23 -21.69 31.44
N CYS A 270 1.52 -22.68 31.99
CA CYS A 270 0.10 -22.58 32.35
C CYS A 270 -0.18 -22.36 33.85
N VAL A 271 0.80 -21.91 34.65
CA VAL A 271 0.55 -21.52 36.06
C VAL A 271 1.09 -20.11 36.30
N ARG A 272 0.33 -19.11 35.86
CA ARG A 272 0.26 -17.73 36.40
C ARG A 272 -0.81 -16.94 35.64
N GLY A 273 -2.06 -17.34 35.81
CA GLY A 273 -3.19 -16.41 35.70
C GLY A 273 -3.43 -15.82 37.10
N PRO A 274 -3.64 -14.50 37.26
CA PRO A 274 -4.03 -13.95 38.54
C PRO A 274 -5.52 -14.24 38.76
N ALA A 275 -5.79 -15.22 39.62
CA ALA A 275 -7.09 -15.35 40.25
C ALA A 275 -7.29 -14.17 41.21
N TYR A 276 -8.36 -13.42 40.97
CA TYR A 276 -9.01 -12.55 41.95
C TYR A 276 -9.16 -13.29 43.28
N ARG A 277 -8.49 -12.82 44.34
CA ARG A 277 -8.87 -13.08 45.73
C ARG A 277 -8.58 -11.84 46.57
N ALA A 278 -9.65 -11.19 46.99
CA ALA A 278 -9.66 -10.19 48.04
C ALA A 278 -9.19 -10.81 49.38
N PRO A 279 -8.53 -10.03 50.25
CA PRO A 279 -8.51 -10.28 51.68
C PRO A 279 -9.45 -9.33 52.45
N PRO A 280 -10.00 -9.78 53.59
CA PRO A 280 -11.08 -9.13 54.32
C PRO A 280 -10.61 -7.97 55.22
N ILE A 281 -11.58 -7.12 55.53
CA ILE A 281 -11.58 -6.02 56.49
C ILE A 281 -11.71 -6.57 57.91
N CYS A 282 -10.84 -6.11 58.82
CA CYS A 282 -10.89 -6.04 60.30
C CYS A 282 -9.45 -5.67 60.74
N ASP A 283 -9.09 -4.75 61.62
CA ASP A 283 -9.74 -3.80 62.51
C ASP A 283 -8.70 -2.68 62.80
N ARG A 284 -9.15 -1.45 63.04
CA ARG A 284 -8.38 -0.31 63.59
C ARG A 284 -8.18 -0.51 65.12
N PRO A 285 -7.34 0.25 65.88
CA PRO A 285 -7.04 1.68 65.68
C PRO A 285 -5.65 2.25 66.13
N ALA A 286 -5.45 3.51 65.69
CA ALA A 286 -4.88 4.67 66.41
C ALA A 286 -3.37 4.93 66.57
N SER A 287 -3.09 6.25 66.47
CA SER A 287 -1.94 7.03 66.93
C SER A 287 -0.70 7.04 66.01
N ASP A 288 0.00 8.13 65.74
CA ASP A 288 -0.16 9.57 65.96
C ASP A 288 0.95 10.26 65.13
N ARG A 289 0.77 11.55 64.86
CA ARG A 289 1.79 12.57 64.51
C ARG A 289 2.40 12.65 63.10
N ARG A 290 1.92 13.74 62.45
CA ARG A 290 2.69 14.95 62.04
C ARG A 290 3.79 14.77 60.99
N ARG A 291 3.56 15.40 59.82
CA ARG A 291 4.09 16.71 59.38
C ARG A 291 4.31 16.74 57.85
N THR A 292 3.71 17.76 57.21
CA THR A 292 4.25 18.65 56.14
C THR A 292 4.98 18.04 54.94
N ALA A 293 4.89 18.51 53.70
CA ALA A 293 4.11 19.55 53.02
C ALA A 293 4.47 19.44 51.51
N VAL A 294 3.48 19.73 50.65
CA VAL A 294 3.52 20.49 49.38
C VAL A 294 4.52 20.09 48.26
N PRO A 295 4.05 20.00 46.99
CA PRO A 295 4.79 19.54 45.81
C PRO A 295 5.53 20.68 45.09
N LEU A 296 6.43 20.36 44.16
CA LEU A 296 6.75 21.23 43.03
C LEU A 296 7.24 20.40 41.82
N LEU A 297 6.52 20.58 40.71
CA LEU A 297 6.87 20.46 39.28
C LEU A 297 7.30 19.09 38.72
#